data_AF-A0A2R6FAY7-F1
#
_entry.id   AF-A0A2R6FAY7-F1
#
_cell.length_a   1.000
_cell.length_b   1.000
_cell.length_c   1.000
_cell.angle_alpha   90.00
_cell.angle_beta   90.00
_cell.angle_gamma   90.00
#
_symmetry.space_group_name_H-M   'P 1'
#
loop_
_entity.id
_entity.type
_entity.pdbx_description
1 polymer ?
#
loop_
_entity_poly.entity_id
_entity_poly.type
_entity_poly.pdbx_seq_one_letter_code
_entity_poly.pdbx_strand_id
1 'polypeptide(L)'
;MIVDAARKALETGPLCDPCLGRPFADRSFGLTNDERGRALRIAVALAEDEPFEPGEEIDCWVCEGQCSRYDVWAERATEALAEVEFSTYQVGTRAPPLIEENDALLRAEAGLPEDAGGRFKSECNREVGKRLGMRTGTEVDFERPDVLCMLDIQRETVEVQVNSAFLYGRYRKLERDIPQTEWPCSACGATGKQLAPDGGEQDCTECGGSGYRYDDSVEGLTAPIVREAMDGSEGVFHGAGREDVDAKTLGTGRPFVLEVKHPRVRDVDPEAIEAAIDESTDLIEVEGLRRARHTMVERVKELEASKTYSLTVRFAEPVSESNLKEACEALVGETISQRTPSRVDHRRADIVRTREVYAVEGTLGPDPVASAERAENAGSDASEETSESRHATIEVHGAGGLYVKELVHGDEGRTEPSLAGLLGTDIEIEALDVLAVEGEGEPFERSEYFVE
;
A
#
# COMPACT_ATOMS: atom_id res chain seq x y z
N MET A 1 17.40 47.20 -20.62
CA MET A 1 16.31 46.21 -20.47
C MET A 1 16.20 45.68 -19.05
N ILE A 2 17.18 44.96 -18.49
CA ILE A 2 17.07 44.43 -17.09
C ILE A 2 17.10 45.57 -16.06
N VAL A 3 18.08 46.47 -16.14
CA VAL A 3 18.19 47.62 -15.23
C VAL A 3 16.95 48.52 -15.36
N ASP A 4 16.45 48.77 -16.57
CA ASP A 4 15.21 49.56 -16.76
C ASP A 4 13.98 48.92 -16.10
N ALA A 5 13.82 47.60 -16.22
CA ALA A 5 12.70 46.89 -15.58
C ALA A 5 12.84 46.88 -14.06
N ALA A 6 14.06 46.72 -13.53
CA ALA A 6 14.32 46.82 -12.09
C ALA A 6 14.09 48.24 -11.56
N ARG A 7 14.44 49.28 -12.33
CA ARG A 7 14.14 50.68 -12.00
C ARG A 7 12.64 50.92 -11.92
N LYS A 8 11.88 50.49 -12.93
CA LYS A 8 10.40 50.57 -12.91
C LYS A 8 9.80 49.83 -11.71
N ALA A 9 10.34 48.65 -11.37
CA ALA A 9 9.91 47.91 -10.18
C ALA A 9 10.15 48.74 -8.90
N LEU A 10 11.32 49.35 -8.74
CA LEU A 10 11.63 50.21 -7.59
C LEU A 10 10.76 51.47 -7.51
N GLU A 11 10.31 52.01 -8.66
CA GLU A 11 9.40 53.16 -8.73
C GLU A 11 7.96 52.84 -8.21
N THR A 12 7.59 51.56 -8.11
CA THR A 12 6.24 51.13 -7.65
C THR A 12 5.99 51.36 -6.15
N GLY A 13 7.06 51.41 -5.36
CA GLY A 13 6.99 51.58 -3.91
C GLY A 13 8.09 50.81 -3.16
N PRO A 14 8.02 50.75 -1.82
CA PRO A 14 9.00 50.04 -1.01
C PRO A 14 9.08 48.54 -1.36
N LEU A 15 10.27 48.08 -1.73
CA LEU A 15 10.51 46.70 -2.11
C LEU A 15 11.69 46.13 -1.34
N CYS A 16 11.51 44.94 -0.78
CA CYS A 16 12.62 44.13 -0.28
C CYS A 16 13.37 43.47 -1.44
N ASP A 17 14.63 43.11 -1.20
CA ASP A 17 15.49 42.54 -2.23
C ASP A 17 14.96 41.20 -2.80
N PRO A 18 14.42 40.25 -2.00
CA PRO A 18 13.77 39.07 -2.55
C PRO A 18 12.62 39.39 -3.53
N CYS A 19 11.77 40.37 -3.24
CA CYS A 19 10.68 40.77 -4.15
C CYS A 19 11.20 41.43 -5.43
N LEU A 20 12.27 42.21 -5.35
CA LEU A 20 12.93 42.79 -6.52
C LEU A 20 13.64 41.72 -7.37
N GLY A 21 14.24 40.71 -6.73
CA GLY A 21 14.98 39.65 -7.40
C GLY A 21 14.08 38.62 -8.09
N ARG A 22 13.00 38.19 -7.42
CA ARG A 22 12.11 37.12 -7.89
C ARG A 22 11.67 37.22 -9.36
N PRO A 23 11.24 38.39 -9.90
CA PRO A 23 10.87 38.53 -11.31
C PRO A 23 11.99 38.19 -12.31
N PHE A 24 13.24 38.15 -11.86
CA PHE A 24 14.43 37.87 -12.65
C PHE A 24 15.08 36.52 -12.28
N ALA A 25 14.39 35.64 -11.57
CA ALA A 25 14.94 34.37 -11.07
C ALA A 25 15.51 33.46 -12.18
N ASP A 26 15.00 33.57 -13.42
CA ASP A 26 15.47 32.80 -14.58
C ASP A 26 16.77 33.33 -15.21
N ARG A 27 17.33 34.42 -14.66
CA ARG A 27 18.57 35.03 -15.14
C ARG A 27 19.69 34.69 -14.20
N SER A 28 20.87 34.32 -14.69
CA SER A 28 22.07 34.06 -13.87
C SER A 28 21.80 33.12 -12.68
N PHE A 29 21.95 31.82 -12.92
CA PHE A 29 21.81 30.76 -11.92
C PHE A 29 22.87 30.87 -10.82
N GLY A 30 22.58 30.32 -9.63
CA GLY A 30 23.50 30.28 -8.48
C GLY A 30 23.32 31.41 -7.46
N LEU A 31 22.48 32.40 -7.73
CA LEU A 31 22.14 33.47 -6.79
C LEU A 31 20.82 33.17 -6.07
N THR A 32 20.72 33.57 -4.81
CA THR A 32 19.44 33.74 -4.11
C THR A 32 18.70 34.96 -4.65
N ASN A 33 17.39 35.05 -4.42
CA ASN A 33 16.64 36.23 -4.87
C ASN A 33 16.96 37.47 -4.02
N ASP A 34 17.43 37.29 -2.78
CA ASP A 34 18.01 38.36 -1.97
C ASP A 34 19.26 38.96 -2.64
N GLU A 35 20.25 38.12 -2.96
CA GLU A 35 21.48 38.57 -3.65
C GLU A 35 21.17 39.22 -5.01
N ARG A 36 20.22 38.63 -5.74
CA ARG A 36 19.78 39.14 -7.04
C ARG A 36 19.11 40.51 -6.91
N GLY A 37 18.19 40.66 -5.98
CA GLY A 37 17.52 41.95 -5.73
C GLY A 37 18.52 43.01 -5.33
N ARG A 38 19.41 42.69 -4.39
CA ARG A 38 20.49 43.59 -3.96
C ARG A 38 21.37 44.02 -5.11
N ALA A 39 21.76 43.08 -5.98
CA ALA A 39 22.57 43.38 -7.17
C ALA A 39 21.83 44.28 -8.17
N LEU A 40 20.54 44.04 -8.40
CA LEU A 40 19.71 44.89 -9.27
C LEU A 40 19.61 46.31 -8.72
N ARG A 41 19.42 46.44 -7.40
CA ARG A 41 19.35 47.74 -6.72
C ARG A 41 20.65 48.52 -6.85
N ILE A 42 21.79 47.86 -6.60
CA ILE A 42 23.12 48.46 -6.80
C ILE A 42 23.29 48.91 -8.26
N ALA A 43 22.88 48.07 -9.22
CA ALA A 43 23.00 48.39 -10.64
C ALA A 43 22.15 49.60 -11.05
N VAL A 44 20.94 49.75 -10.50
CA VAL A 44 20.08 50.93 -10.73
C VAL A 44 20.71 52.18 -10.13
N ALA A 45 21.13 52.15 -8.86
CA ALA A 45 21.75 53.30 -8.20
C ALA A 45 23.00 53.80 -8.94
N LEU A 46 23.86 52.87 -9.41
CA LEU A 46 25.04 53.20 -10.22
C LEU A 46 24.67 53.78 -11.60
N ALA A 47 23.57 53.31 -12.21
CA ALA A 47 23.15 53.77 -13.53
C ALA A 47 22.55 55.19 -13.50
N GLU A 48 21.83 55.52 -12.43
CA GLU A 48 21.20 56.84 -12.23
C GLU A 48 22.12 57.85 -11.52
N ASP A 49 23.30 57.41 -11.05
CA ASP A 49 24.24 58.22 -10.23
C ASP A 49 23.60 58.73 -8.93
N GLU A 50 22.77 57.89 -8.31
CA GLU A 50 22.07 58.18 -7.05
C GLU A 50 22.70 57.42 -5.87
N PRO A 51 22.63 57.95 -4.63
CA PRO A 51 23.06 57.23 -3.44
C PRO A 51 22.37 55.87 -3.32
N PHE A 52 23.13 54.82 -2.97
CA PHE A 52 22.55 53.50 -2.72
C PHE A 52 21.65 53.53 -1.48
N GLU A 53 20.38 53.21 -1.68
CA GLU A 53 19.42 52.94 -0.61
C GLU A 53 19.27 51.42 -0.45
N PRO A 54 19.34 50.84 0.76
CA PRO A 54 19.08 49.41 0.95
C PRO A 54 17.60 49.08 0.78
N GLY A 55 17.27 47.81 0.52
CA GLY A 55 15.87 47.37 0.46
C GLY A 55 15.16 47.44 1.81
N GLU A 56 13.90 47.88 1.81
CA GLU A 56 13.06 47.90 3.01
C GLU A 56 12.42 46.53 3.21
N GLU A 57 12.96 45.75 4.16
CA GLU A 57 12.50 44.39 4.43
C GLU A 57 11.15 44.31 5.13
N ILE A 58 10.78 45.32 5.93
CA ILE A 58 9.61 45.29 6.83
C ILE A 58 8.37 45.93 6.16
N ASP A 59 8.56 46.92 5.29
CA ASP A 59 7.47 47.69 4.67
C ASP A 59 7.26 47.36 3.19
N CYS A 60 7.79 46.22 2.73
CA CYS A 60 7.66 45.78 1.34
C CYS A 60 6.19 45.62 0.94
N TRP A 61 5.71 46.43 0.00
CA TRP A 61 4.30 46.45 -0.40
C TRP A 61 3.84 45.15 -1.07
N VAL A 62 4.79 44.38 -1.63
CA VAL A 62 4.49 43.13 -2.35
C VAL A 62 4.28 41.96 -1.41
N CYS A 63 5.24 41.71 -0.51
CA CYS A 63 5.18 40.56 0.39
C CYS A 63 4.72 40.90 1.81
N GLU A 64 4.44 42.16 2.12
CA GLU A 64 4.02 42.63 3.44
C GLU A 64 4.97 42.15 4.57
N GLY A 65 6.28 42.24 4.28
CA GLY A 65 7.34 41.82 5.21
C GLY A 65 7.56 40.30 5.34
N GLN A 66 6.82 39.45 4.62
CA GLN A 66 6.92 38.00 4.81
C GLN A 66 8.27 37.40 4.39
N CYS A 67 8.99 38.04 3.46
CA CYS A 67 10.31 37.56 3.04
C CYS A 67 11.38 37.65 4.13
N SER A 68 11.21 38.49 5.16
CA SER A 68 12.14 38.57 6.30
C SER A 68 11.81 37.56 7.41
N ARG A 69 10.69 36.83 7.29
CA ARG A 69 10.17 35.92 8.32
C ARG A 69 10.49 34.44 8.06
N TYR A 70 11.33 34.11 7.08
CA TYR A 70 11.61 32.71 6.73
C TYR A 70 12.19 31.89 7.89
N ASP A 71 13.01 32.50 8.75
CA ASP A 71 13.53 31.83 9.94
C ASP A 71 12.44 31.53 10.99
N VAL A 72 11.48 32.44 11.16
CA VAL A 72 10.32 32.23 12.04
C VAL A 72 9.46 31.08 11.53
N TRP A 73 9.24 31.01 10.22
CA TRP A 73 8.48 29.92 9.61
C TRP A 73 9.19 28.57 9.73
N ALA A 74 10.52 28.55 9.54
CA ALA A 74 11.32 27.33 9.71
C ALA A 74 11.33 26.84 11.17
N GLU A 75 11.40 27.76 12.14
CA GLU A 75 11.29 27.44 13.56
C GLU A 75 9.92 26.85 13.90
N ARG A 76 8.83 27.51 13.48
CA ARG A 76 7.46 26.99 13.67
C ARG A 76 7.26 25.60 13.03
N ALA A 77 7.83 25.38 11.84
CA ALA A 77 7.76 24.07 11.17
C ALA A 77 8.56 23.01 11.94
N THR A 78 9.72 23.36 12.48
CA THR A 78 10.54 22.45 13.31
C THR A 78 9.81 22.10 14.59
N GLU A 79 9.18 23.07 15.27
CA GLU A 79 8.36 22.84 16.47
C GLU A 79 7.16 21.94 16.18
N ALA A 80 6.47 22.15 15.05
CA ALA A 80 5.34 21.33 14.64
C ALA A 80 5.72 19.87 14.32
N LEU A 81 6.99 19.61 14.02
CA LEU A 81 7.54 18.29 13.69
C LEU A 81 8.20 17.58 14.88
N ALA A 82 8.26 18.19 16.07
CA ALA A 82 9.08 17.72 17.17
C ALA A 82 8.75 16.30 17.68
N GLU A 83 7.53 15.82 17.47
CA GLU A 83 7.06 14.49 17.91
C GLU A 83 6.92 13.47 16.77
N VAL A 84 7.44 13.77 15.58
CA VAL A 84 7.31 12.91 14.40
C VAL A 84 8.70 12.57 13.88
N GLU A 85 8.95 11.29 13.67
CA GLU A 85 10.14 10.80 12.98
C GLU A 85 9.97 10.87 11.45
N PHE A 86 10.96 11.42 10.76
CA PHE A 86 10.99 11.54 9.31
C PHE A 86 12.42 11.66 8.80
N SER A 87 12.65 11.16 7.59
CA SER A 87 13.91 11.29 6.85
C SER A 87 13.77 12.24 5.68
N THR A 88 12.56 12.38 5.12
CA THR A 88 12.27 13.29 4.02
C THR A 88 11.15 14.28 4.33
N TYR A 89 11.25 15.49 3.80
CA TYR A 89 10.25 16.52 4.02
C TYR A 89 9.97 17.34 2.75
N GLN A 90 8.84 18.05 2.76
CA GLN A 90 8.54 19.09 1.80
C GLN A 90 7.93 20.29 2.52
N VAL A 91 8.13 21.48 1.96
CA VAL A 91 7.48 22.71 2.43
C VAL A 91 6.58 23.25 1.32
N GLY A 92 5.33 23.53 1.67
CA GLY A 92 4.35 24.20 0.82
C GLY A 92 3.85 25.48 1.47
N THR A 93 3.38 26.43 0.67
CA THR A 93 2.93 27.75 1.13
C THR A 93 1.54 28.08 0.60
N ARG A 94 0.62 28.42 1.50
CA ARG A 94 -0.64 29.10 1.19
C ARG A 94 -0.43 30.60 1.37
N ALA A 95 -0.09 31.26 0.26
CA ALA A 95 0.07 32.71 0.24
C ALA A 95 -1.31 33.40 0.31
N PRO A 96 -1.41 34.57 0.97
CA PRO A 96 -2.62 35.38 0.95
C PRO A 96 -2.89 35.87 -0.49
N PRO A 97 -4.15 35.94 -0.96
CA PRO A 97 -4.47 36.44 -2.29
C PRO A 97 -3.87 37.82 -2.59
N LEU A 98 -3.79 38.69 -1.58
CA LEU A 98 -3.19 40.01 -1.72
C LEU A 98 -1.72 39.96 -2.16
N ILE A 99 -0.92 39.07 -1.56
CA ILE A 99 0.50 38.91 -1.95
C ILE A 99 0.60 38.40 -3.40
N GLU A 100 -0.30 37.50 -3.81
CA GLU A 100 -0.31 36.98 -5.19
C GLU A 100 -0.65 38.06 -6.22
N GLU A 101 -1.67 38.86 -5.93
CA GLU A 101 -2.06 40.01 -6.77
C GLU A 101 -0.96 41.06 -6.82
N ASN A 102 -0.32 41.37 -5.69
CA ASN A 102 0.80 42.31 -5.65
C ASN A 102 2.02 41.81 -6.45
N ASP A 103 2.32 40.50 -6.40
CA ASP A 103 3.39 39.87 -7.20
C ASP A 103 3.10 40.01 -8.72
N ALA A 104 1.83 39.93 -9.12
CA ALA A 104 1.40 40.13 -10.51
C ALA A 104 1.46 41.61 -10.91
N LEU A 105 0.99 42.51 -10.05
CA LEU A 105 1.02 43.95 -10.28
C LEU A 105 2.46 44.47 -10.42
N LEU A 106 3.37 44.03 -9.56
CA LEU A 106 4.79 44.39 -9.64
C LEU A 106 5.37 44.09 -11.04
N ARG A 107 5.05 42.92 -11.61
CA ARG A 107 5.51 42.54 -12.95
C ARG A 107 4.90 43.40 -14.02
N ALA A 108 3.59 43.64 -13.94
CA ALA A 108 2.88 44.49 -14.90
C ALA A 108 3.46 45.91 -14.93
N GLU A 109 3.68 46.52 -13.77
CA GLU A 109 4.24 47.87 -13.64
C GLU A 109 5.73 47.93 -14.06
N ALA A 110 6.50 46.87 -13.78
CA ALA A 110 7.87 46.72 -14.28
C ALA A 110 7.96 46.48 -15.80
N GLY A 111 6.82 46.25 -16.48
CA GLY A 111 6.76 45.92 -17.90
C GLY A 111 7.31 44.52 -18.21
N LEU A 112 7.17 43.58 -17.28
CA LEU A 112 7.58 42.19 -17.40
C LEU A 112 6.37 41.30 -17.72
N PRO A 113 6.58 40.15 -18.41
CA PRO A 113 5.56 39.11 -18.53
C PRO A 113 5.03 38.67 -17.16
N GLU A 114 3.76 38.29 -17.12
CA GLU A 114 3.10 37.85 -15.87
C GLU A 114 3.80 36.63 -15.26
N ASP A 115 4.33 35.74 -16.09
CA ASP A 115 5.04 34.51 -15.72
C ASP A 115 6.56 34.69 -15.53
N ALA A 116 7.07 35.93 -15.57
CA ALA A 116 8.51 36.18 -15.45
C ALA A 116 9.05 35.77 -14.07
N GLY A 117 10.06 34.90 -14.03
CA GLY A 117 10.76 34.53 -12.81
C GLY A 117 9.91 33.79 -11.77
N GLY A 118 10.34 33.83 -10.51
CA GLY A 118 9.73 33.07 -9.41
C GLY A 118 8.61 33.83 -8.69
N ARG A 119 7.62 33.11 -8.15
CA ARG A 119 6.55 33.67 -7.30
C ARG A 119 6.92 33.61 -5.82
N PHE A 120 6.22 34.38 -4.98
CA PHE A 120 6.39 34.36 -3.54
C PHE A 120 6.28 32.95 -2.95
N LYS A 121 5.28 32.15 -3.37
CA LYS A 121 5.11 30.75 -2.90
C LYS A 121 6.36 29.90 -3.13
N SER A 122 6.90 29.91 -4.34
CA SER A 122 8.09 29.13 -4.70
C SER A 122 9.33 29.58 -3.93
N GLU A 123 9.48 30.89 -3.72
CA GLU A 123 10.59 31.43 -2.93
C GLU A 123 10.45 31.05 -1.45
N CYS A 124 9.26 31.20 -0.87
CA CYS A 124 8.98 30.85 0.52
C CYS A 124 9.22 29.36 0.78
N ASN A 125 8.70 28.47 -0.09
CA ASN A 125 8.96 27.03 -0.02
C ASN A 125 10.47 26.73 -0.03
N ARG A 126 11.22 27.37 -0.94
CA ARG A 126 12.67 27.15 -1.08
C ARG A 126 13.45 27.65 0.13
N GLU A 127 13.17 28.87 0.59
CA GLU A 127 13.93 29.51 1.65
C GLU A 127 13.61 28.94 3.03
N VAL A 128 12.34 28.63 3.30
CA VAL A 128 11.96 27.91 4.53
C VAL A 128 12.42 26.46 4.46
N GLY A 129 12.29 25.80 3.31
CA GLY A 129 12.76 24.42 3.10
C GLY A 129 14.24 24.25 3.42
N LYS A 130 15.12 25.09 2.85
CA LYS A 130 16.57 25.07 3.18
C LYS A 130 16.83 25.16 4.69
N ARG A 131 16.14 26.08 5.37
CA ARG A 131 16.30 26.31 6.81
C ARG A 131 15.78 25.13 7.62
N LEU A 132 14.65 24.56 7.23
CA LEU A 132 14.09 23.36 7.85
C LEU A 132 15.07 22.19 7.74
N GLY A 133 15.52 21.86 6.52
CA GLY A 133 16.49 20.78 6.31
C GLY A 133 17.81 20.96 7.07
N MET A 134 18.32 22.19 7.19
CA MET A 134 19.51 22.46 8.02
C MET A 134 19.25 22.23 9.52
N ARG A 135 18.03 22.52 10.00
CA ARG A 135 17.65 22.36 11.42
C ARG A 135 17.37 20.90 11.77
N THR A 136 16.82 20.13 10.84
CA THR A 136 16.39 18.75 11.06
C THR A 136 17.42 17.72 10.60
N GLY A 137 18.34 18.09 9.71
CA GLY A 137 19.31 17.17 9.12
C GLY A 137 18.70 16.18 8.11
N THR A 138 17.50 16.47 7.62
CA THR A 138 16.72 15.61 6.72
C THR A 138 16.77 16.09 5.28
N GLU A 139 16.30 15.26 4.34
CA GLU A 139 16.37 15.55 2.91
C GLU A 139 15.03 16.05 2.34
N VAL A 140 15.08 16.86 1.29
CA VAL A 140 13.85 17.30 0.62
C VAL A 140 13.40 16.25 -0.40
N ASP A 141 12.11 15.90 -0.38
CA ASP A 141 11.48 15.04 -1.37
C ASP A 141 10.26 15.76 -1.95
N PHE A 142 10.21 15.92 -3.28
CA PHE A 142 9.15 16.64 -3.97
C PHE A 142 8.03 15.72 -4.49
N GLU A 143 8.22 14.41 -4.47
CA GLU A 143 7.25 13.42 -4.94
C GLU A 143 6.42 12.89 -3.79
N ARG A 144 7.06 12.30 -2.77
CA ARG A 144 6.36 11.71 -1.64
C ARG A 144 7.20 11.78 -0.35
N PRO A 145 7.28 12.97 0.28
CA PRO A 145 8.01 13.13 1.53
C PRO A 145 7.35 12.33 2.66
N ASP A 146 8.08 12.05 3.73
CA ASP A 146 7.49 11.54 4.96
C ASP A 146 6.53 12.57 5.58
N VAL A 147 6.91 13.85 5.54
CA VAL A 147 6.12 14.97 6.09
C VAL A 147 6.03 16.15 5.10
N LEU A 148 4.84 16.74 5.00
CA LEU A 148 4.61 17.99 4.27
C LEU A 148 4.20 19.09 5.26
N CYS A 149 5.02 20.13 5.36
CA CYS A 149 4.74 21.33 6.14
C CYS A 149 4.04 22.37 5.26
N MET A 150 2.76 22.62 5.51
CA MET A 150 1.97 23.65 4.84
C MET A 150 1.95 24.93 5.68
N LEU A 151 2.66 25.96 5.20
CA LEU A 151 2.70 27.28 5.80
C LEU A 151 1.46 28.07 5.38
N ASP A 152 0.59 28.43 6.33
CA ASP A 152 -0.52 29.35 6.08
C ASP A 152 -0.13 30.75 6.56
N ILE A 153 0.28 31.58 5.61
CA ILE A 153 0.82 32.91 5.89
C ILE A 153 -0.22 33.83 6.50
N GLN A 154 -1.48 33.73 6.06
CA GLN A 154 -2.55 34.59 6.55
C GLN A 154 -3.01 34.17 7.95
N ARG A 155 -3.09 32.86 8.22
CA ARG A 155 -3.50 32.33 9.53
C ARG A 155 -2.36 32.28 10.55
N GLU A 156 -1.13 32.50 10.13
CA GLU A 156 0.05 32.37 10.97
C GLU A 156 0.29 30.95 11.52
N THR A 157 -0.13 29.91 10.79
CA THR A 157 -0.06 28.51 11.23
C THR A 157 0.82 27.66 10.32
N VAL A 158 1.38 26.58 10.88
CA VAL A 158 1.99 25.48 10.12
C VAL A 158 1.15 24.24 10.33
N GLU A 159 0.61 23.70 9.25
CA GLU A 159 -0.08 22.41 9.25
C GLU A 159 0.88 21.33 8.76
N VAL A 160 1.00 20.24 9.51
CA VAL A 160 1.83 19.10 9.15
C VAL A 160 0.94 17.97 8.66
N GLN A 161 1.19 17.52 7.43
CA GLN A 161 0.67 16.26 6.92
C GLN A 161 1.75 15.19 7.07
N VAL A 162 1.45 14.12 7.81
CA VAL A 162 2.33 12.95 7.97
C VAL A 162 1.86 11.85 7.02
N ASN A 163 2.68 11.52 6.03
CA ASN A 163 2.35 10.49 5.05
C ASN A 163 2.50 9.09 5.65
N SER A 164 1.79 8.10 5.10
CA SER A 164 1.87 6.73 5.61
C SER A 164 3.24 6.08 5.45
N ALA A 165 3.56 5.14 6.35
CA ALA A 165 4.69 4.23 6.22
C ALA A 165 4.19 2.80 5.96
N PHE A 166 5.05 1.93 5.42
CA PHE A 166 4.65 0.62 4.93
C PHE A 166 5.63 -0.46 5.38
N LEU A 167 5.10 -1.62 5.76
CA LEU A 167 5.85 -2.85 5.97
C LEU A 167 5.32 -3.92 5.03
N TYR A 168 6.21 -4.52 4.25
CA TYR A 168 5.92 -5.67 3.39
C TYR A 168 6.36 -6.94 4.10
N GLY A 169 5.63 -8.03 3.91
CA GLY A 169 6.06 -9.38 4.29
C GLY A 169 5.26 -10.46 3.58
N ARG A 170 5.47 -11.69 4.01
CA ARG A 170 4.66 -12.84 3.61
C ARG A 170 4.07 -13.48 4.85
N TYR A 171 2.79 -13.83 4.81
CA TYR A 171 2.17 -14.60 5.89
C TYR A 171 1.92 -16.04 5.45
N ARG A 172 2.14 -16.97 6.38
CA ARG A 172 1.55 -18.31 6.35
C ARG A 172 0.35 -18.31 7.29
N LYS A 173 -0.71 -18.97 6.87
CA LYS A 173 -1.92 -19.23 7.65
C LYS A 173 -1.92 -20.72 7.97
N LEU A 174 -1.66 -21.05 9.23
CA LEU A 174 -1.44 -22.42 9.69
C LEU A 174 -2.73 -23.13 10.11
N GLU A 175 -3.77 -22.36 10.45
CA GLU A 175 -5.06 -22.88 10.91
C GLU A 175 -6.17 -22.64 9.87
N ARG A 176 -7.15 -23.55 9.79
CA ARG A 176 -8.36 -23.32 8.97
C ARG A 176 -9.35 -22.46 9.76
N ASP A 177 -10.41 -22.01 9.12
CA ASP A 177 -11.50 -21.26 9.76
C ASP A 177 -11.14 -19.87 10.33
N ILE A 178 -10.02 -19.28 9.91
CA ILE A 178 -9.70 -17.87 10.12
C ILE A 178 -9.67 -17.08 8.80
N PRO A 179 -10.35 -15.93 8.67
CA PRO A 179 -10.29 -15.11 7.47
C PRO A 179 -8.95 -14.36 7.34
N GLN A 180 -8.61 -13.97 6.11
CA GLN A 180 -7.47 -13.08 5.87
C GLN A 180 -7.70 -11.69 6.48
N THR A 181 -8.86 -11.10 6.24
CA THR A 181 -9.24 -9.77 6.73
C THR A 181 -10.37 -9.87 7.73
N GLU A 182 -10.49 -8.88 8.60
CA GLU A 182 -11.54 -8.82 9.61
C GLU A 182 -12.92 -8.96 8.94
N TRP A 183 -13.83 -9.68 9.60
CA TRP A 183 -15.19 -9.87 9.09
C TRP A 183 -16.21 -9.33 10.08
N PRO A 184 -16.56 -8.02 9.97
CA PRO A 184 -17.57 -7.40 10.82
C PRO A 184 -18.90 -8.15 10.77
N CYS A 185 -19.49 -8.37 11.95
CA CYS A 185 -20.82 -8.96 12.07
C CYS A 185 -21.86 -7.99 11.48
N SER A 186 -22.59 -8.44 10.46
CA SER A 186 -23.61 -7.65 9.78
C SER A 186 -24.84 -7.38 10.64
N ALA A 187 -25.13 -8.25 11.62
CA ALA A 187 -26.30 -8.07 12.50
C ALA A 187 -26.13 -6.91 13.48
N CYS A 188 -24.92 -6.70 14.01
CA CYS A 188 -24.62 -5.62 14.94
C CYS A 188 -23.80 -4.47 14.36
N GLY A 189 -23.38 -4.57 13.09
CA GLY A 189 -22.57 -3.54 12.43
C GLY A 189 -21.22 -3.33 13.12
N ALA A 190 -20.52 -4.42 13.46
CA ALA A 190 -19.25 -4.41 14.18
C ALA A 190 -19.29 -3.97 15.67
N THR A 191 -20.45 -3.63 16.22
CA THR A 191 -20.52 -3.08 17.58
C THR A 191 -20.43 -4.13 18.69
N GLY A 192 -20.71 -5.39 18.36
CA GLY A 192 -20.89 -6.46 19.35
C GLY A 192 -22.18 -6.33 20.16
N LYS A 193 -23.00 -5.30 19.93
CA LYS A 193 -24.22 -5.02 20.68
C LYS A 193 -25.45 -5.07 19.79
N GLN A 194 -26.58 -5.46 20.37
CA GLN A 194 -27.88 -5.40 19.72
C GLN A 194 -28.97 -4.96 20.71
N LEU A 195 -30.09 -4.47 20.18
CA LEU A 195 -31.25 -4.12 20.99
C LEU A 195 -31.87 -5.38 21.60
N ALA A 196 -32.00 -5.39 22.91
CA ALA A 196 -32.73 -6.38 23.66
C ALA A 196 -34.25 -6.15 23.52
N PRO A 197 -35.09 -7.20 23.68
CA PRO A 197 -36.55 -7.07 23.58
C PRO A 197 -37.18 -6.11 24.59
N ASP A 198 -36.49 -5.81 25.70
CA ASP A 198 -36.91 -4.88 26.74
C ASP A 198 -36.47 -3.43 26.46
N GLY A 199 -35.82 -3.17 25.33
CA GLY A 199 -35.31 -1.86 24.93
C GLY A 199 -33.92 -1.50 25.44
N GLY A 200 -33.25 -2.42 26.15
CA GLY A 200 -31.84 -2.27 26.55
C GLY A 200 -30.84 -2.69 25.47
N GLU A 201 -29.54 -2.57 25.76
CA GLU A 201 -28.47 -3.17 24.95
C GLU A 201 -28.09 -4.54 25.54
N GLN A 202 -27.91 -5.53 24.66
CA GLN A 202 -27.36 -6.84 25.01
C GLN A 202 -26.26 -7.21 24.02
N ASP A 203 -25.47 -8.23 24.35
CA ASP A 203 -24.50 -8.78 23.41
C ASP A 203 -25.20 -9.33 22.17
N CYS A 204 -24.59 -9.09 21.02
CA CYS A 204 -25.06 -9.62 19.76
C CYS A 204 -25.00 -11.14 19.79
N THR A 205 -26.15 -11.79 19.59
CA THR A 205 -26.29 -13.25 19.63
C THR A 205 -25.62 -13.95 18.45
N GLU A 206 -25.40 -13.24 17.33
CA GLU A 206 -24.73 -13.82 16.16
C GLU A 206 -23.21 -13.90 16.34
N CYS A 207 -22.60 -12.89 16.95
CA CYS A 207 -21.14 -12.84 17.16
C CYS A 207 -20.73 -13.06 18.62
N GLY A 208 -21.66 -13.43 19.50
CA GLY A 208 -21.37 -13.61 20.93
C GLY A 208 -20.82 -12.36 21.63
N GLY A 209 -21.07 -11.16 21.09
CA GLY A 209 -20.56 -9.90 21.65
C GLY A 209 -19.23 -9.39 21.09
N SER A 210 -18.51 -10.15 20.24
CA SER A 210 -17.20 -9.72 19.72
C SER A 210 -17.28 -8.57 18.71
N GLY A 211 -18.41 -8.44 18.00
CA GLY A 211 -18.57 -7.53 16.86
C GLY A 211 -18.14 -8.16 15.53
N TYR A 212 -17.48 -9.31 15.56
CA TYR A 212 -16.92 -9.96 14.38
C TYR A 212 -17.44 -11.38 14.20
N ARG A 213 -17.54 -11.85 12.95
CA ARG A 213 -17.99 -13.21 12.66
C ARG A 213 -16.95 -14.27 13.04
N TYR A 214 -15.69 -13.88 13.03
CA TYR A 214 -14.53 -14.68 13.43
C TYR A 214 -13.75 -13.85 14.44
N ASP A 215 -13.28 -14.50 15.50
CA ASP A 215 -12.54 -13.81 16.56
C ASP A 215 -11.15 -13.36 16.09
N ASP A 216 -10.51 -14.16 15.22
CA ASP A 216 -9.19 -13.90 14.67
C ASP A 216 -9.21 -13.69 13.15
N SER A 217 -8.23 -12.95 12.65
CA SER A 217 -7.93 -12.83 11.22
C SER A 217 -6.45 -12.54 11.01
N VAL A 218 -5.89 -12.83 9.83
CA VAL A 218 -4.47 -12.51 9.54
C VAL A 218 -4.21 -11.01 9.73
N GLU A 219 -5.12 -10.15 9.24
CA GLU A 219 -5.10 -8.71 9.46
C GLU A 219 -5.13 -8.36 10.96
N GLY A 220 -6.07 -8.91 11.73
CA GLY A 220 -6.23 -8.63 13.15
C GLY A 220 -5.05 -9.10 14.01
N LEU A 221 -4.33 -10.13 13.57
CA LEU A 221 -3.14 -10.66 14.24
C LEU A 221 -1.86 -9.89 13.89
N THR A 222 -1.83 -9.16 12.77
CA THR A 222 -0.62 -8.48 12.28
C THR A 222 -0.70 -6.95 12.41
N ALA A 223 -1.80 -6.34 11.95
CA ALA A 223 -1.95 -4.89 11.86
C ALA A 223 -1.82 -4.16 13.21
N PRO A 224 -2.38 -4.65 14.34
CA PRO A 224 -2.24 -3.97 15.62
C PRO A 224 -0.80 -3.86 16.11
N ILE A 225 -0.02 -4.93 15.97
CA ILE A 225 1.39 -4.99 16.41
C ILE A 225 2.24 -4.01 15.59
N VAL A 226 2.06 -4.01 14.26
CA VAL A 226 2.76 -3.09 13.36
C VAL A 226 2.37 -1.63 13.62
N ARG A 227 1.07 -1.36 13.79
CA ARG A 227 0.56 -0.01 14.10
C ARG A 227 1.13 0.51 15.42
N GLU A 228 1.21 -0.34 16.45
CA GLU A 228 1.77 0.02 17.75
C GLU A 228 3.28 0.28 17.66
N ALA A 229 4.03 -0.58 16.96
CA ALA A 229 5.47 -0.40 16.76
C ALA A 229 5.82 0.91 16.03
N MET A 230 4.97 1.36 15.10
CA MET A 230 5.14 2.63 14.37
C MET A 230 4.48 3.85 15.04
N ASP A 231 3.84 3.66 16.21
CA ASP A 231 3.04 4.67 16.92
C ASP A 231 2.07 5.42 15.97
N GLY A 232 1.28 4.62 15.26
CA GLY A 232 0.37 5.07 14.21
C GLY A 232 -1.11 5.11 14.61
N SER A 233 -1.87 5.91 13.86
CA SER A 233 -3.32 6.10 14.08
C SER A 233 -4.18 4.93 13.58
N GLU A 234 -3.77 4.27 12.51
CA GLU A 234 -4.53 3.21 11.84
C GLU A 234 -3.58 2.30 11.06
N GLY A 235 -3.86 0.99 11.01
CA GLY A 235 -3.16 0.01 10.19
C GLY A 235 -4.10 -0.55 9.13
N VAL A 236 -3.69 -0.54 7.86
CA VAL A 236 -4.48 -1.03 6.72
C VAL A 236 -3.75 -2.19 6.05
N PHE A 237 -4.42 -3.34 5.95
CA PHE A 237 -3.86 -4.55 5.34
C PHE A 237 -4.15 -4.64 3.84
N HIS A 238 -3.12 -4.87 3.03
CA HIS A 238 -3.22 -5.09 1.59
C HIS A 238 -2.58 -6.44 1.23
N GLY A 239 -3.37 -7.42 0.80
CA GLY A 239 -2.87 -8.76 0.41
C GLY A 239 -2.82 -8.99 -1.10
N ALA A 240 -1.89 -9.86 -1.55
CA ALA A 240 -1.81 -10.32 -2.95
C ALA A 240 -2.92 -11.33 -3.26
N GLY A 241 -4.15 -10.84 -3.37
CA GLY A 241 -5.36 -11.66 -3.41
C GLY A 241 -5.76 -12.19 -2.03
N ARG A 242 -6.67 -13.16 -2.02
CA ARG A 242 -7.27 -13.73 -0.80
C ARG A 242 -7.56 -15.22 -0.99
N GLU A 243 -7.37 -16.00 0.06
CA GLU A 243 -7.82 -17.38 0.20
C GLU A 243 -9.19 -17.49 0.88
N ASP A 244 -9.84 -18.63 0.67
CA ASP A 244 -11.06 -18.98 1.40
C ASP A 244 -10.75 -19.17 2.90
N VAL A 245 -11.75 -18.98 3.76
CA VAL A 245 -11.62 -19.11 5.22
C VAL A 245 -11.21 -20.53 5.64
N ASP A 246 -11.67 -21.53 4.90
CA ASP A 246 -11.36 -22.95 5.12
C ASP A 246 -9.98 -23.38 4.56
N ALA A 247 -9.23 -22.48 3.91
CA ALA A 247 -7.95 -22.80 3.29
C ALA A 247 -6.74 -22.37 4.12
N LYS A 248 -5.69 -23.19 4.19
CA LYS A 248 -4.39 -22.78 4.75
C LYS A 248 -3.56 -22.05 3.68
N THR A 249 -2.58 -21.28 4.13
CA THR A 249 -1.55 -20.69 3.26
C THR A 249 -0.20 -21.11 3.82
N LEU A 250 0.53 -21.93 3.07
CA LEU A 250 1.77 -22.59 3.47
C LEU A 250 2.90 -22.18 2.51
N GLY A 251 3.98 -22.96 2.49
CA GLY A 251 5.08 -22.81 1.53
C GLY A 251 5.65 -21.40 1.50
N THR A 252 5.57 -20.70 0.37
CA THR A 252 6.13 -19.32 0.26
C THR A 252 5.27 -18.25 0.93
N GLY A 253 4.15 -18.62 1.55
CA GLY A 253 3.21 -17.67 2.13
C GLY A 253 2.53 -16.78 1.07
N ARG A 254 1.68 -15.88 1.52
CA ARG A 254 1.07 -14.84 0.67
C ARG A 254 1.71 -13.48 0.95
N PRO A 255 2.19 -12.76 -0.08
CA PRO A 255 2.64 -11.38 0.04
C PRO A 255 1.55 -10.45 0.56
N PHE A 256 1.93 -9.56 1.47
CA PHE A 256 1.08 -8.49 1.97
C PHE A 256 1.88 -7.22 2.28
N VAL A 257 1.17 -6.10 2.38
CA VAL A 257 1.67 -4.81 2.86
C VAL A 257 0.75 -4.32 3.96
N LEU A 258 1.33 -3.96 5.10
CA LEU A 258 0.68 -3.16 6.13
C LEU A 258 1.04 -1.70 5.94
N GLU A 259 0.01 -0.87 5.77
CA GLU A 259 0.13 0.58 5.69
C GLU A 259 -0.26 1.20 7.04
N VAL A 260 0.64 1.95 7.66
CA VAL A 260 0.36 2.68 8.90
C VAL A 260 0.10 4.15 8.60
N LYS A 261 -1.05 4.66 9.03
CA LYS A 261 -1.46 6.07 8.87
C LYS A 261 -0.89 6.93 10.01
N HIS A 262 -0.35 8.10 9.64
CA HIS A 262 0.23 9.08 10.57
C HIS A 262 1.22 8.46 11.59
N PRO A 263 2.23 7.70 11.14
CA PRO A 263 3.21 7.10 12.05
C PRO A 263 4.06 8.19 12.70
N ARG A 264 4.30 8.08 14.01
CA ARG A 264 5.27 8.90 14.73
C ARG A 264 6.67 8.28 14.72
N VAL A 265 6.76 6.96 14.52
CA VAL A 265 8.01 6.19 14.39
C VAL A 265 8.07 5.53 13.01
N ARG A 266 9.21 5.64 12.32
CA ARG A 266 9.40 5.08 10.96
C ARG A 266 10.56 4.11 10.88
N ASP A 267 11.65 4.37 11.60
CA ASP A 267 12.80 3.49 11.72
C ASP A 267 12.53 2.38 12.74
N VAL A 268 11.65 1.46 12.33
CA VAL A 268 11.33 0.25 13.09
C VAL A 268 12.21 -0.92 12.65
N ASP A 269 12.50 -1.82 13.58
CA ASP A 269 13.18 -3.10 13.33
C ASP A 269 12.17 -4.15 12.83
N PRO A 270 12.21 -4.52 11.54
CA PRO A 270 11.25 -5.49 11.00
C PRO A 270 11.40 -6.89 11.60
N GLU A 271 12.62 -7.31 11.99
CA GLU A 271 12.85 -8.63 12.58
C GLU A 271 12.25 -8.73 13.98
N ALA A 272 12.32 -7.65 14.77
CA ALA A 272 11.69 -7.58 16.08
C ALA A 272 10.16 -7.61 15.98
N ILE A 273 9.58 -6.96 14.96
CA ILE A 273 8.13 -7.00 14.71
C ILE A 273 7.69 -8.39 14.26
N GLU A 274 8.47 -9.03 13.39
CA GLU A 274 8.22 -10.41 12.92
C GLU A 274 8.14 -11.36 14.11
N ALA A 275 9.17 -11.34 14.97
CA ALA A 275 9.19 -12.14 16.19
C ALA A 275 8.02 -11.84 17.13
N ALA A 276 7.63 -10.57 17.28
CA ALA A 276 6.50 -10.20 18.12
C ALA A 276 5.15 -10.73 17.59
N ILE A 277 4.97 -10.79 16.26
CA ILE A 277 3.79 -11.40 15.65
C ILE A 277 3.80 -12.91 15.89
N ASP A 278 4.89 -13.58 15.57
CA ASP A 278 5.00 -15.04 15.67
C ASP A 278 4.91 -15.53 17.13
N GLU A 279 5.39 -14.75 18.11
CA GLU A 279 5.24 -15.07 19.54
C GLU A 279 3.80 -14.85 20.05
N SER A 280 2.98 -14.07 19.35
CA SER A 280 1.64 -13.71 19.80
C SER A 280 0.58 -14.77 19.50
N THR A 281 0.83 -15.67 18.54
CA THR A 281 -0.16 -16.60 18.02
C THR A 281 0.46 -17.78 17.29
N ASP A 282 -0.14 -18.97 17.41
CA ASP A 282 0.22 -20.15 16.60
C ASP A 282 -0.61 -20.26 15.30
N LEU A 283 -1.51 -19.29 15.05
CA LEU A 283 -2.47 -19.35 13.93
C LEU A 283 -1.86 -18.96 12.58
N ILE A 284 -0.85 -18.09 12.63
CA ILE A 284 -0.14 -17.56 11.47
C ILE A 284 1.37 -17.51 11.77
N GLU A 285 2.16 -17.44 10.71
CA GLU A 285 3.57 -17.04 10.78
C GLU A 285 3.77 -15.89 9.79
N VAL A 286 4.64 -14.95 10.11
CA VAL A 286 5.07 -13.91 9.17
C VAL A 286 6.56 -14.07 8.90
N GLU A 287 6.96 -13.89 7.65
CA GLU A 287 8.37 -13.94 7.26
C GLU A 287 8.74 -12.83 6.29
N GLY A 288 10.00 -12.40 6.38
CA GLY A 288 10.60 -11.44 5.46
C GLY A 288 10.02 -10.04 5.60
N LEU A 289 9.68 -9.61 6.82
CA LEU A 289 9.24 -8.24 7.05
C LEU A 289 10.32 -7.23 6.64
N ARG A 290 9.94 -6.23 5.84
CA ARG A 290 10.84 -5.17 5.37
C ARG A 290 10.09 -3.86 5.18
N ARG A 291 10.74 -2.75 5.50
CA ARG A 291 10.21 -1.40 5.23
C ARG A 291 10.02 -1.19 3.73
N ALA A 292 8.82 -0.82 3.34
CA ALA A 292 8.41 -0.71 1.95
C ALA A 292 8.08 0.74 1.57
N ARG A 293 8.20 1.04 0.29
CA ARG A 293 7.63 2.23 -0.33
C ARG A 293 6.15 2.00 -0.60
N HIS A 294 5.41 3.09 -0.73
CA HIS A 294 3.98 3.03 -1.06
C HIS A 294 3.64 2.28 -2.34
N THR A 295 4.55 2.28 -3.31
CA THR A 295 4.41 1.57 -4.60
C THR A 295 4.32 0.06 -4.39
N MET A 296 4.75 -0.46 -3.25
CA MET A 296 4.57 -1.87 -2.90
C MET A 296 3.09 -2.24 -2.73
N VAL A 297 2.21 -1.31 -2.34
CA VAL A 297 0.77 -1.58 -2.23
C VAL A 297 0.17 -1.89 -3.60
N GLU A 298 0.46 -1.06 -4.59
CA GLU A 298 0.04 -1.28 -5.98
C GLU A 298 0.65 -2.58 -6.53
N ARG A 299 1.95 -2.80 -6.28
CA ARG A 299 2.64 -4.03 -6.67
C ARG A 299 1.97 -5.28 -6.11
N VAL A 300 1.65 -5.30 -4.81
CA VAL A 300 0.99 -6.45 -4.17
C VAL A 300 -0.42 -6.67 -4.74
N LYS A 301 -1.15 -5.61 -5.10
CA LYS A 301 -2.52 -5.72 -5.62
C LYS A 301 -2.60 -6.08 -7.09
N GLU A 302 -1.67 -5.61 -7.90
CA GLU A 302 -1.81 -5.59 -9.36
C GLU A 302 -0.81 -6.50 -10.09
N LEU A 303 0.29 -6.91 -9.45
CA LEU A 303 1.26 -7.80 -10.08
C LEU A 303 0.60 -9.12 -10.50
N GLU A 304 0.76 -9.47 -11.78
CA GLU A 304 0.30 -10.75 -12.32
C GLU A 304 1.04 -11.88 -11.59
N ALA A 305 0.26 -12.69 -10.88
CA ALA A 305 0.79 -13.71 -9.99
C ALA A 305 0.13 -15.06 -10.24
N SER A 306 0.98 -16.06 -10.43
CA SER A 306 0.61 -17.47 -10.45
C SER A 306 0.54 -18.01 -9.03
N LYS A 307 -0.23 -19.09 -8.87
CA LYS A 307 -0.50 -19.68 -7.56
C LYS A 307 -0.45 -21.19 -7.65
N THR A 308 0.15 -21.79 -6.63
CA THR A 308 0.21 -23.24 -6.47
C THR A 308 -0.66 -23.64 -5.30
N TYR A 309 -1.46 -24.67 -5.50
CA TYR A 309 -2.44 -25.17 -4.54
C TYR A 309 -2.27 -26.68 -4.35
N SER A 310 -2.65 -27.17 -3.17
CA SER A 310 -2.82 -28.59 -2.88
C SER A 310 -4.26 -28.84 -2.41
N LEU A 311 -4.93 -29.81 -3.01
CA LEU A 311 -6.31 -30.18 -2.69
C LEU A 311 -6.35 -31.62 -2.22
N THR A 312 -6.94 -31.87 -1.05
CA THR A 312 -7.32 -33.23 -0.64
C THR A 312 -8.73 -33.48 -1.15
N VAL A 313 -8.90 -34.57 -1.89
CA VAL A 313 -10.14 -34.84 -2.61
C VAL A 313 -10.62 -36.26 -2.39
N ARG A 314 -11.93 -36.43 -2.47
CA ARG A 314 -12.61 -37.72 -2.40
C ARG A 314 -13.44 -37.97 -3.65
N PHE A 315 -13.18 -39.07 -4.33
CA PHE A 315 -13.90 -39.51 -5.53
C PHE A 315 -15.16 -40.30 -5.18
N ALA A 316 -16.23 -40.07 -5.95
CA ALA A 316 -17.48 -40.82 -5.83
C ALA A 316 -17.37 -42.27 -6.30
N GLU A 317 -16.39 -42.59 -7.15
CA GLU A 317 -15.99 -43.95 -7.53
C GLU A 317 -14.46 -44.12 -7.41
N PRO A 318 -13.91 -45.32 -7.16
CA PRO A 318 -12.46 -45.52 -7.11
C PRO A 318 -11.81 -45.14 -8.45
N VAL A 319 -10.68 -44.44 -8.38
CA VAL A 319 -9.92 -44.01 -9.55
C VAL A 319 -8.57 -44.72 -9.55
N SER A 320 -8.16 -45.24 -10.71
CA SER A 320 -6.83 -45.83 -10.88
C SER A 320 -5.75 -44.78 -11.02
N GLU A 321 -4.53 -45.12 -10.62
CA GLU A 321 -3.40 -44.21 -10.70
C GLU A 321 -3.13 -43.75 -12.15
N SER A 322 -3.29 -44.64 -13.12
CA SER A 322 -3.13 -44.32 -14.54
C SER A 322 -4.16 -43.30 -15.02
N ASN A 323 -5.44 -43.49 -14.65
CA ASN A 323 -6.52 -42.60 -15.08
C ASN A 323 -6.36 -41.22 -14.45
N LEU A 324 -5.94 -41.15 -13.17
CA LEU A 324 -5.64 -39.88 -12.51
C LEU A 324 -4.50 -39.14 -13.21
N LYS A 325 -3.41 -39.83 -13.51
CA LYS A 325 -2.27 -39.25 -14.24
C LYS A 325 -2.66 -38.74 -15.61
N GLU A 326 -3.35 -39.55 -16.42
CA GLU A 326 -3.82 -39.15 -17.75
C GLU A 326 -4.75 -37.94 -17.70
N ALA A 327 -5.67 -37.88 -16.72
CA ALA A 327 -6.58 -36.75 -16.55
C ALA A 327 -5.84 -35.47 -16.10
N CYS A 328 -4.87 -35.58 -15.18
CA CYS A 328 -4.04 -34.45 -14.78
C CYS A 328 -3.18 -33.94 -15.96
N GLU A 329 -2.52 -34.84 -16.70
CA GLU A 329 -1.72 -34.49 -17.88
C GLU A 329 -2.56 -33.77 -18.94
N ALA A 330 -3.82 -34.17 -19.12
CA ALA A 330 -4.75 -33.51 -20.04
C ALA A 330 -5.17 -32.09 -19.63
N LEU A 331 -4.88 -31.65 -18.39
CA LEU A 331 -5.13 -30.28 -17.93
C LEU A 331 -3.86 -29.40 -17.96
N VAL A 332 -2.67 -29.98 -18.15
CA VAL A 332 -1.41 -29.24 -18.15
C VAL A 332 -1.32 -28.35 -19.39
N GLY A 333 -1.15 -27.04 -19.19
CA GLY A 333 -1.08 -26.05 -20.26
C GLY A 333 -2.44 -25.70 -20.88
N GLU A 334 -3.54 -26.22 -20.34
CA GLU A 334 -4.87 -25.98 -20.90
C GLU A 334 -5.45 -24.63 -20.48
N THR A 335 -6.29 -24.09 -21.37
CA THR A 335 -7.12 -22.92 -21.08
C THR A 335 -8.50 -23.35 -20.60
N ILE A 336 -8.79 -23.06 -19.35
CA ILE A 336 -10.03 -23.46 -18.67
C ILE A 336 -11.07 -22.36 -18.78
N SER A 337 -12.28 -22.70 -19.23
CA SER A 337 -13.44 -21.80 -19.23
C SER A 337 -14.23 -21.98 -17.94
N GLN A 338 -14.22 -20.96 -17.07
CA GLN A 338 -14.91 -20.97 -15.78
C GLN A 338 -16.01 -19.92 -15.76
N ARG A 339 -17.27 -20.35 -15.71
CA ARG A 339 -18.38 -19.49 -15.31
C ARG A 339 -18.23 -19.16 -13.82
N THR A 340 -18.60 -17.94 -13.41
CA THR A 340 -18.52 -17.51 -11.99
C THR A 340 -19.06 -18.60 -11.07
N PRO A 341 -18.27 -19.12 -10.12
CA PRO A 341 -18.69 -20.27 -9.31
C PRO A 341 -19.99 -20.03 -8.56
N SER A 342 -20.80 -21.08 -8.41
CA SER A 342 -22.10 -21.01 -7.73
C SER A 342 -21.98 -20.46 -6.30
N ARG A 343 -20.90 -20.81 -5.57
CA ARG A 343 -20.67 -20.36 -4.18
C ARG A 343 -20.39 -18.85 -4.02
N VAL A 344 -20.11 -18.13 -5.11
CA VAL A 344 -19.79 -16.68 -5.08
C VAL A 344 -20.72 -15.84 -5.95
N ASP A 345 -21.74 -16.43 -6.56
CA ASP A 345 -22.62 -15.78 -7.52
C ASP A 345 -23.44 -14.62 -6.90
N HIS A 346 -23.75 -14.70 -5.61
CA HIS A 346 -24.44 -13.67 -4.85
C HIS A 346 -23.61 -12.40 -4.65
N ARG A 347 -22.28 -12.47 -4.88
CA ARG A 347 -21.35 -11.34 -4.73
C ARG A 347 -20.68 -10.94 -6.04
N ARG A 348 -20.77 -11.76 -7.10
CA ARG A 348 -20.04 -11.53 -8.36
C ARG A 348 -20.96 -11.67 -9.56
N ALA A 349 -20.73 -10.84 -10.57
CA ALA A 349 -21.42 -10.96 -11.84
C ALA A 349 -21.21 -12.35 -12.45
N ASP A 350 -22.29 -12.95 -12.94
CA ASP A 350 -22.28 -14.27 -13.59
C ASP A 350 -21.74 -14.16 -15.02
N ILE A 351 -20.46 -14.44 -15.19
CA ILE A 351 -19.75 -14.38 -16.47
C ILE A 351 -18.78 -15.55 -16.61
N VAL A 352 -18.45 -15.90 -17.85
CA VAL A 352 -17.40 -16.89 -18.16
C VAL A 352 -16.05 -16.19 -18.32
N ARG A 353 -15.03 -16.71 -17.66
CA ARG A 353 -13.63 -16.23 -17.74
C ARG A 353 -12.74 -17.40 -18.12
N THR A 354 -11.71 -17.12 -18.92
CA THR A 354 -10.68 -18.10 -19.25
C THR A 354 -9.47 -17.94 -18.33
N ARG A 355 -8.89 -19.06 -17.87
CA ARG A 355 -7.68 -19.09 -17.05
C ARG A 355 -6.78 -20.25 -17.48
N GLU A 356 -5.48 -20.02 -17.46
CA GLU A 356 -4.50 -21.05 -17.82
C GLU A 356 -4.10 -21.87 -16.59
N VAL A 357 -3.95 -23.17 -16.82
CA VAL A 357 -3.36 -24.11 -15.87
C VAL A 357 -1.95 -24.41 -16.36
N TYR A 358 -0.95 -24.17 -15.51
CA TYR A 358 0.45 -24.36 -15.87
C TYR A 358 0.93 -25.79 -15.58
N ALA A 359 0.50 -26.36 -14.45
CA ALA A 359 0.79 -27.74 -14.10
C ALA A 359 -0.32 -28.31 -13.21
N VAL A 360 -0.54 -29.63 -13.33
CA VAL A 360 -1.41 -30.40 -12.43
C VAL A 360 -0.75 -31.74 -12.17
N GLU A 361 -0.67 -32.13 -10.91
CA GLU A 361 -0.18 -33.45 -10.49
C GLU A 361 -1.20 -34.07 -9.53
N GLY A 362 -1.38 -35.40 -9.62
CA GLY A 362 -2.31 -36.14 -8.77
C GLY A 362 -1.64 -37.37 -8.17
N THR A 363 -1.75 -37.53 -6.86
CA THR A 363 -1.23 -38.71 -6.14
C THR A 363 -2.36 -39.36 -5.36
N LEU A 364 -2.60 -40.66 -5.58
CA LEU A 364 -3.60 -41.41 -4.81
C LEU A 364 -3.18 -41.51 -3.33
N GLY A 365 -4.14 -41.28 -2.44
CA GLY A 365 -4.00 -41.47 -1.01
C GLY A 365 -4.56 -42.81 -0.55
N PRO A 366 -4.33 -43.21 0.71
CA PRO A 366 -4.92 -44.41 1.28
C PRO A 366 -6.45 -44.31 1.36
N ASP A 367 -7.15 -45.38 0.99
CA ASP A 367 -8.61 -45.48 1.12
C ASP A 367 -8.99 -46.09 2.49
N PRO A 368 -9.64 -45.33 3.40
CA PRO A 368 -10.04 -45.81 4.73
C PRO A 368 -11.00 -47.01 4.68
N VAL A 369 -11.82 -47.12 3.63
CA VAL A 369 -12.81 -48.19 3.49
C VAL A 369 -12.14 -49.47 2.99
N ALA A 370 -11.28 -49.36 1.99
CA ALA A 370 -10.52 -50.51 1.48
C ALA A 370 -9.51 -51.04 2.50
N SER A 371 -8.96 -50.17 3.35
CA SER A 371 -8.03 -50.58 4.42
C SER A 371 -8.75 -51.30 5.58
N ALA A 372 -10.01 -50.98 5.88
CA ALA A 372 -10.84 -51.74 6.83
C ALA A 372 -11.20 -53.14 6.31
N GLU A 373 -11.59 -53.28 5.05
CA GLU A 373 -11.90 -54.59 4.43
C GLU A 373 -10.66 -55.49 4.25
N ARG A 374 -9.48 -54.88 4.00
CA ARG A 374 -8.19 -55.60 3.94
C ARG A 374 -7.70 -56.06 5.31
N ALA A 375 -7.96 -55.31 6.37
CA ALA A 375 -7.57 -55.68 7.74
C ALA A 375 -8.27 -56.96 8.24
N GLU A 376 -9.47 -57.27 7.73
CA GLU A 376 -10.18 -58.51 8.04
C GLU A 376 -9.66 -59.74 7.26
N ASN A 377 -8.86 -59.53 6.20
CA ASN A 377 -8.37 -60.58 5.29
C ASN A 377 -6.83 -60.68 5.17
N ALA A 378 -6.07 -59.98 6.02
CA ALA A 378 -4.61 -59.93 5.90
C ALA A 378 -3.90 -61.22 6.37
N GLY A 379 -3.67 -62.14 5.43
CA GLY A 379 -2.49 -63.00 5.44
C GLY A 379 -1.23 -62.19 5.13
N SER A 380 -0.11 -62.53 5.77
CA SER A 380 1.14 -61.76 5.77
C SER A 380 1.85 -61.74 4.41
N ASP A 381 1.55 -60.74 3.58
CA ASP A 381 2.48 -60.10 2.65
C ASP A 381 1.80 -58.84 2.09
N ALA A 382 2.18 -57.66 2.60
CA ALA A 382 1.55 -56.40 2.23
C ALA A 382 2.61 -55.36 1.86
N SER A 383 3.07 -55.45 0.62
CA SER A 383 3.67 -54.35 -0.12
C SER A 383 3.11 -54.39 -1.55
N GLU A 384 1.80 -54.19 -1.69
CA GLU A 384 1.16 -53.92 -2.98
C GLU A 384 0.74 -52.45 -2.99
N GLU A 385 1.33 -51.69 -3.92
CA GLU A 385 0.92 -50.33 -4.27
C GLU A 385 -0.60 -50.28 -4.50
N THR A 386 -1.28 -49.31 -3.88
CA THR A 386 -2.71 -49.09 -4.09
C THR A 386 -2.96 -48.64 -5.53
N SER A 387 -3.36 -49.59 -6.39
CA SER A 387 -3.61 -49.32 -7.82
C SER A 387 -4.85 -48.44 -8.06
N GLU A 388 -5.79 -48.43 -7.11
CA GLU A 388 -7.01 -47.62 -7.12
C GLU A 388 -7.31 -47.08 -5.72
N SER A 389 -7.88 -45.88 -5.65
CA SER A 389 -8.31 -45.27 -4.39
C SER A 389 -9.46 -44.30 -4.62
N ARG A 390 -10.24 -44.05 -3.57
CA ARG A 390 -11.25 -42.98 -3.51
C ARG A 390 -10.68 -41.67 -2.99
N HIS A 391 -9.41 -41.61 -2.58
CA HIS A 391 -8.81 -40.38 -2.06
C HIS A 391 -7.55 -40.04 -2.85
N ALA A 392 -7.30 -38.75 -3.04
CA ALA A 392 -6.10 -38.25 -3.67
C ALA A 392 -5.71 -36.86 -3.15
N THR A 393 -4.45 -36.51 -3.37
CA THR A 393 -3.97 -35.14 -3.30
C THR A 393 -3.74 -34.64 -4.73
N ILE A 394 -4.33 -33.50 -5.07
CA ILE A 394 -4.18 -32.83 -6.37
C ILE A 394 -3.41 -31.53 -6.17
N GLU A 395 -2.26 -31.40 -6.81
CA GLU A 395 -1.51 -30.14 -6.83
C GLU A 395 -1.76 -29.42 -8.14
N VAL A 396 -2.06 -28.12 -8.07
CA VAL A 396 -2.40 -27.28 -9.23
C VAL A 396 -1.56 -26.02 -9.18
N HIS A 397 -0.79 -25.76 -10.23
CA HIS A 397 -0.15 -24.47 -10.50
C HIS A 397 -0.88 -23.78 -11.66
N GLY A 398 -1.34 -22.55 -11.46
CA GLY A 398 -2.09 -21.85 -12.50
C GLY A 398 -2.13 -20.34 -12.36
N ALA A 399 -2.70 -19.70 -13.37
CA ALA A 399 -2.80 -18.26 -13.52
C ALA A 399 -3.64 -17.60 -12.42
N GLY A 400 -3.39 -16.30 -12.19
CA GLY A 400 -4.16 -15.50 -11.25
C GLY A 400 -5.68 -15.53 -11.48
N GLY A 401 -6.43 -15.96 -10.46
CA GLY A 401 -7.90 -15.99 -10.48
C GLY A 401 -8.51 -17.26 -11.06
N LEU A 402 -7.70 -18.30 -11.30
CA LEU A 402 -8.18 -19.68 -11.49
C LEU A 402 -8.91 -20.16 -10.23
N TYR A 403 -10.15 -20.59 -10.38
CA TYR A 403 -10.93 -21.18 -9.30
C TYR A 403 -10.62 -22.68 -9.19
N VAL A 404 -9.64 -23.04 -8.36
CA VAL A 404 -9.09 -24.41 -8.31
C VAL A 404 -10.05 -25.45 -7.75
N LYS A 405 -10.95 -25.09 -6.83
CA LYS A 405 -12.01 -26.00 -6.37
C LYS A 405 -12.85 -26.43 -7.57
N GLU A 406 -13.33 -25.46 -8.34
CA GLU A 406 -14.17 -25.66 -9.51
C GLU A 406 -13.43 -26.29 -10.70
N LEU A 407 -12.12 -26.08 -10.86
CA LEU A 407 -11.30 -26.84 -11.81
C LEU A 407 -11.34 -28.35 -11.51
N VAL A 408 -11.32 -28.70 -10.23
CA VAL A 408 -11.33 -30.10 -9.80
C VAL A 408 -12.74 -30.69 -9.88
N HIS A 409 -13.74 -30.10 -9.22
CA HIS A 409 -15.09 -30.69 -9.12
C HIS A 409 -16.03 -30.35 -10.29
N GLY A 410 -15.67 -29.39 -11.14
CA GLY A 410 -16.42 -29.02 -12.35
C GLY A 410 -17.63 -28.09 -12.15
N ASP A 411 -18.08 -27.88 -10.91
CA ASP A 411 -19.23 -27.02 -10.53
C ASP A 411 -20.46 -27.30 -11.40
N GLU A 412 -20.83 -28.58 -11.50
CA GLU A 412 -21.97 -29.05 -12.32
C GLU A 412 -21.90 -28.61 -13.80
N GLY A 413 -20.69 -28.61 -14.38
CA GLY A 413 -20.44 -28.23 -15.77
C GLY A 413 -20.27 -26.73 -15.99
N ARG A 414 -20.09 -25.94 -14.92
CA ARG A 414 -19.76 -24.51 -15.01
C ARG A 414 -18.26 -24.28 -15.27
N THR A 415 -17.43 -25.30 -15.11
CA THR A 415 -16.00 -25.29 -15.45
C THR A 415 -15.66 -26.39 -16.45
N GLU A 416 -15.12 -26.00 -17.60
CA GLU A 416 -14.70 -26.93 -18.67
C GLU A 416 -13.36 -26.52 -19.31
N PRO A 417 -12.40 -27.46 -19.50
CA PRO A 417 -12.40 -28.81 -18.94
C PRO A 417 -12.25 -28.81 -17.40
N SER A 418 -12.56 -29.93 -16.75
CA SER A 418 -12.41 -30.13 -15.30
C SER A 418 -11.93 -31.56 -15.00
N LEU A 419 -11.30 -31.77 -13.84
CA LEU A 419 -10.78 -33.09 -13.45
C LEU A 419 -11.91 -34.11 -13.31
N ALA A 420 -13.01 -33.73 -12.66
CA ALA A 420 -14.22 -34.56 -12.55
C ALA A 420 -14.77 -34.96 -13.93
N GLY A 421 -14.83 -34.01 -14.87
CA GLY A 421 -15.29 -34.26 -16.24
C GLY A 421 -14.39 -35.24 -17.01
N LEU A 422 -13.06 -35.14 -16.83
CA LEU A 422 -12.09 -36.02 -17.46
C LEU A 422 -12.09 -37.43 -16.87
N LEU A 423 -12.26 -37.55 -15.55
CA LEU A 423 -12.34 -38.84 -14.86
C LEU A 423 -13.72 -39.51 -14.98
N GLY A 424 -14.76 -38.75 -15.31
CA GLY A 424 -16.13 -39.24 -15.38
C GLY A 424 -16.72 -39.62 -14.01
N THR A 425 -16.22 -39.04 -12.92
CA THR A 425 -16.69 -39.27 -11.55
C THR A 425 -16.76 -37.95 -10.78
N ASP A 426 -17.72 -37.86 -9.85
CA ASP A 426 -17.85 -36.68 -8.99
C ASP A 426 -16.69 -36.61 -8.00
N ILE A 427 -16.26 -35.39 -7.69
CA ILE A 427 -15.14 -35.13 -6.77
C ILE A 427 -15.59 -34.17 -5.67
N GLU A 428 -15.46 -34.59 -4.42
CA GLU A 428 -15.61 -33.73 -3.25
C GLU A 428 -14.25 -33.16 -2.84
N ILE A 429 -14.20 -31.86 -2.53
CA ILE A 429 -13.01 -31.20 -1.98
C ILE A 429 -13.08 -31.23 -0.46
N GLU A 430 -12.19 -31.99 0.18
CA GLU A 430 -12.13 -32.10 1.64
C GLU A 430 -11.25 -31.00 2.25
N ALA A 431 -10.21 -30.58 1.53
CA ALA A 431 -9.30 -29.53 1.95
C ALA A 431 -8.66 -28.81 0.76
N LEU A 432 -8.29 -27.55 0.98
CA LEU A 432 -7.53 -26.73 0.04
C LEU A 432 -6.44 -25.98 0.80
N ASP A 433 -5.20 -26.05 0.32
CA ASP A 433 -4.07 -25.28 0.83
C ASP A 433 -3.40 -24.52 -0.30
N VAL A 434 -2.99 -23.28 -0.03
CA VAL A 434 -2.14 -22.48 -0.92
C VAL A 434 -0.69 -22.81 -0.59
N LEU A 435 0.10 -23.25 -1.57
CA LEU A 435 1.51 -23.59 -1.39
C LEU A 435 2.44 -22.45 -1.82
N ALA A 436 2.05 -21.69 -2.85
CA ALA A 436 2.86 -20.59 -3.34
C ALA A 436 2.02 -19.47 -3.96
N VAL A 437 2.48 -18.23 -3.77
CA VAL A 437 2.01 -17.03 -4.48
C VAL A 437 3.22 -16.27 -5.01
N GLU A 438 3.37 -16.27 -6.33
CA GLU A 438 4.58 -15.81 -7.01
C GLU A 438 4.23 -14.95 -8.23
N GLY A 439 5.00 -13.90 -8.49
CA GLY A 439 4.82 -13.09 -9.70
C GLY A 439 5.28 -13.83 -10.95
N GLU A 440 4.55 -13.71 -12.06
CA GLU A 440 4.78 -14.51 -13.28
C GLU A 440 6.01 -14.04 -14.06
N GLY A 441 6.21 -12.73 -14.19
CA GLY A 441 7.37 -12.15 -14.89
C GLY A 441 8.51 -11.71 -13.97
N GLU A 442 8.19 -11.40 -12.71
CA GLU A 442 9.14 -10.86 -11.73
C GLU A 442 8.66 -11.13 -10.30
N PRO A 443 9.58 -11.26 -9.32
CA PRO A 443 9.21 -11.47 -7.93
C PRO A 443 8.56 -10.22 -7.32
N PHE A 444 7.75 -10.38 -6.27
CA PHE A 444 7.22 -9.23 -5.52
C PHE A 444 8.36 -8.39 -4.92
N GLU A 445 9.44 -9.03 -4.50
CA GLU A 445 10.57 -8.43 -3.81
C GLU A 445 11.61 -7.85 -4.77
N ARG A 446 11.45 -6.59 -5.18
CA ARG A 446 12.50 -5.82 -5.86
C ARG A 446 12.96 -4.64 -5.01
N SER A 447 14.27 -4.36 -5.01
CA SER A 447 14.89 -3.32 -4.17
C SER A 447 14.26 -1.93 -4.33
N GLU A 448 13.80 -1.59 -5.53
CA GLU A 448 13.12 -0.33 -5.84
C GLU A 448 11.79 -0.11 -5.08
N TYR A 449 11.20 -1.16 -4.49
CA TYR A 449 9.99 -1.04 -3.66
C TYR A 449 10.27 -1.04 -2.16
N PHE A 450 11.52 -1.21 -1.75
CA PHE A 450 11.93 -1.18 -0.34
C PHE A 450 12.66 0.10 0.01
N VAL A 451 12.44 0.61 1.22
CA VAL A 451 13.27 1.68 1.77
C VAL A 451 14.65 1.09 2.08
N GLU A 452 15.71 1.86 1.81
CA GLU A 452 17.09 1.43 2.08
C GLU A 452 17.40 1.28 3.57
#